data_AF-A0A6P0JX88-F1
#
_entry.id   AF-A0A6P0JX88-F1
#
_cell.length_a   1.000
_cell.length_b   1.000
_cell.length_c   1.000
_cell.angle_alpha   90.00
_cell.angle_beta   90.00
_cell.angle_gamma   90.00
#
_symmetry.space_group_name_H-M   'P 1'
#
loop_
_entity.id
_entity.type
_entity.pdbx_description
1 polymer ?
#
loop_
_entity_poly.entity_id
_entity_poly.type
_entity_poly.pdbx_seq_one_letter_code
_entity_poly.pdbx_strand_id
1 'polypeptide(L)' 'MVDKTITDNLYDALLHLVRNAFDHGIESGEVRQQRGKPETGQMEISAYNQGNRTIIEIKDDGGGLSVEKICDRAYKNGLI' A
#
# COMPACT_ATOMS: atom_id res chain seq x y z
N MET A 1 -17.61 -25.26 -1.56
CA MET A 1 -16.17 -25.18 -1.94
C MET A 1 -15.78 -23.86 -2.59
N VAL A 2 -16.73 -23.08 -3.16
CA VAL A 2 -16.44 -21.75 -3.72
C VAL A 2 -16.02 -20.72 -2.66
N ASP A 3 -16.64 -20.76 -1.47
CA ASP A 3 -16.30 -19.83 -0.37
C ASP A 3 -14.84 -19.90 0.07
N LYS A 4 -14.29 -21.11 0.18
CA LYS A 4 -12.93 -21.30 0.67
C LYS A 4 -11.90 -20.74 -0.32
N THR A 5 -12.06 -21.02 -1.61
CA THR A 5 -11.17 -20.50 -2.66
C THR A 5 -11.23 -18.97 -2.75
N ILE A 6 -12.41 -18.36 -2.62
CA ILE A 6 -12.52 -16.89 -2.58
C ILE A 6 -11.80 -16.32 -1.36
N THR A 7 -11.95 -16.95 -0.20
CA THR A 7 -11.31 -16.54 1.05
C THR A 7 -9.79 -16.63 0.96
N ASP A 8 -9.27 -17.74 0.44
CA ASP A 8 -7.83 -17.99 0.29
C ASP A 8 -7.20 -16.99 -0.71
N ASN A 9 -7.84 -16.75 -1.85
CA ASN A 9 -7.37 -15.75 -2.82
C ASN A 9 -7.38 -14.32 -2.27
N LEU A 10 -8.41 -13.97 -1.48
CA LEU A 10 -8.49 -12.65 -0.83
C LEU A 10 -7.38 -12.51 0.22
N TYR A 11 -7.11 -13.57 0.99
CA TYR A 11 -6.05 -13.60 1.98
C TYR A 11 -4.68 -13.37 1.34
N ASP A 12 -4.36 -14.07 0.25
CA ASP A 12 -3.09 -13.89 -0.47
C ASP A 12 -2.94 -12.48 -1.04
N ALA A 13 -4.01 -11.90 -1.60
CA ALA A 13 -3.99 -10.52 -2.11
C ALA A 13 -3.75 -9.50 -0.99
N LEU A 14 -4.40 -9.66 0.16
CA LEU A 14 -4.20 -8.79 1.33
C LEU A 14 -2.78 -8.91 1.89
N LEU A 15 -2.26 -10.14 2.02
CA LEU A 15 -0.88 -10.36 2.42
C LEU A 15 0.12 -9.66 1.50
N HIS A 16 -0.12 -9.72 0.19
CA HIS A 16 0.73 -9.03 -0.79
C HIS A 16 0.68 -7.51 -0.56
N LEU A 17 -0.50 -6.93 -0.39
CA LEU A 17 -0.61 -5.48 -0.16
C LEU A 17 0.10 -5.03 1.13
N VAL A 18 -0.06 -5.77 2.22
CA VAL A 18 0.64 -5.49 3.48
C VAL A 18 2.15 -5.60 3.30
N ARG A 19 2.63 -6.64 2.62
CA ARG A 19 4.05 -6.80 2.33
C ARG A 19 4.60 -5.65 1.50
N ASN A 20 3.89 -5.22 0.45
CA ASN A 20 4.30 -4.07 -0.37
C ASN A 20 4.40 -2.78 0.47
N ALA A 21 3.47 -2.56 1.38
CA ALA A 21 3.50 -1.40 2.26
C ALA A 21 4.66 -1.46 3.26
N PHE A 22 5.07 -2.66 3.72
CA PHE A 22 6.28 -2.83 4.55
C PHE A 22 7.58 -2.69 3.75
N ASP A 23 7.67 -3.34 2.58
CA ASP A 23 8.90 -3.38 1.78
C ASP A 23 9.21 -2.03 1.13
N HIS A 24 8.16 -1.26 0.79
CA HIS A 24 8.30 -0.05 -0.03
C HIS A 24 7.54 1.18 0.48
N GLY A 25 6.59 1.02 1.41
CA GLY A 25 5.84 2.15 1.97
C GLY A 25 6.68 2.91 3.00
N ILE A 26 7.15 2.22 4.04
CA ILE A 26 7.87 2.84 5.15
C ILE A 26 9.36 2.96 4.87
N GLU A 27 9.86 4.19 4.90
CA GLU A 27 11.28 4.52 4.81
C GLU A 27 12.03 4.26 6.14
N SER A 28 13.37 4.18 6.10
CA SER A 28 14.18 3.92 7.30
C SER A 28 14.01 5.01 8.36
N GLY A 29 14.21 4.67 9.63
CA GLY A 29 14.09 5.62 10.75
C GLY A 29 14.94 6.89 10.55
N GLU A 30 16.14 6.75 9.98
CA GLU A 30 17.01 7.89 9.64
C GLU A 30 16.37 8.81 8.59
N VAL A 31 15.88 8.25 7.48
CA VAL A 31 15.19 9.03 6.42
C VAL A 31 13.91 9.67 6.97
N ARG A 32 13.20 8.99 7.86
CA ARG A 32 12.00 9.53 8.53
C ARG A 32 12.34 10.73 9.39
N GLN A 33 13.36 10.63 10.23
CA GLN A 33 13.83 11.75 11.07
C GLN A 33 14.31 12.93 10.22
N GLN A 34 15.05 12.69 9.13
CA GLN A 34 15.46 13.73 8.18
C GLN A 34 14.26 14.45 7.54
N ARG A 35 13.13 13.75 7.38
CA ARG A 35 11.87 14.30 6.85
C ARG A 35 10.91 14.83 7.93
N GLY A 36 11.34 14.88 9.19
CA GLY A 36 10.54 15.38 10.31
C GLY A 36 9.40 14.44 10.73
N LYS A 37 9.47 13.15 10.38
CA LYS A 37 8.50 12.11 10.77
C LYS A 37 8.96 11.36 12.02
N PRO A 38 8.04 10.71 12.76
CA PRO A 38 8.39 9.79 13.85
C PRO A 38 9.30 8.67 13.34
N GLU A 39 10.25 8.23 14.17
CA GLU A 39 11.18 7.14 13.82
C GLU A 39 10.43 5.85 13.44
N THR A 40 9.37 5.52 14.17
CA THR A 40 8.47 4.41 13.87
C THR A 40 7.45 4.80 12.82
N GLY A 41 7.32 3.99 11.76
CA GLY A 41 6.24 4.10 10.77
C GLY A 41 4.91 3.55 11.26
N GLN A 42 3.82 4.08 10.73
CA GLN A 42 2.48 3.59 11.03
C GLN A 42 1.81 3.04 9.78
N MET A 43 1.18 1.89 9.93
CA MET A 43 0.31 1.28 8.93
C MET A 43 -1.02 0.94 9.57
N GLU A 44 -2.09 1.20 8.84
CA GLU A 44 -3.47 0.93 9.24
C GLU A 44 -4.16 0.11 8.16
N ILE A 45 -4.89 -0.93 8.58
CA ILE A 45 -5.76 -1.73 7.72
C ILE A 45 -7.17 -1.60 8.28
N SER A 46 -8.10 -1.15 7.44
CA SER A 46 -9.48 -0.95 7.82
C SER A 46 -10.39 -1.68 6.83
N ALA A 47 -11.44 -2.32 7.33
CA ALA A 47 -12.47 -2.92 6.49
C ALA A 47 -13.83 -2.41 6.94
N TYR A 48 -14.60 -1.85 6.00
CA TYR A 48 -15.90 -1.29 6.30
C TYR A 48 -16.87 -1.49 5.12
N ASN A 49 -18.17 -1.52 5.42
CA ASN A 49 -19.19 -1.64 4.40
C ASN A 49 -19.62 -0.25 3.94
N GLN A 50 -19.60 -0.03 2.62
CA GLN A 50 -20.10 1.18 1.97
C GLN A 50 -21.16 0.76 0.94
N GLY A 51 -22.43 0.85 1.35
CA GLY A 51 -23.54 0.34 0.55
C GLY A 51 -23.49 -1.18 0.42
N ASN A 52 -23.47 -1.69 -0.82
CA ASN A 52 -23.35 -3.11 -1.12
C ASN A 52 -21.89 -3.57 -1.37
N ARG A 53 -20.91 -2.74 -1.04
CA ARG A 53 -19.48 -3.03 -1.20
C ARG A 53 -18.80 -3.12 0.15
N THR A 54 -17.96 -4.12 0.34
CA THR A 54 -16.96 -4.12 1.42
C THR A 54 -15.72 -3.42 0.89
N ILE A 55 -15.35 -2.32 1.54
CA ILE A 55 -14.14 -1.56 1.28
C ILE A 55 -13.06 -2.10 2.19
N ILE A 56 -11.89 -2.39 1.62
CA ILE A 56 -10.69 -2.71 2.36
C ILE A 56 -9.68 -1.63 2.04
N GLU A 57 -9.28 -0.88 3.06
CA GLU A 57 -8.35 0.24 2.97
C GLU A 57 -7.06 -0.11 3.69
N ILE A 58 -5.93 0.20 3.05
CA ILE A 58 -4.60 0.07 3.63
C ILE A 58 -3.93 1.43 3.50
N LYS A 59 -3.47 1.96 4.62
CA LYS A 59 -2.85 3.28 4.71
C LYS A 59 -1.51 3.16 5.42
N ASP A 60 -0.50 3.82 4.88
CA ASP A 60 0.80 4.01 5.52
C ASP A 60 1.17 5.51 5.57
N ASP A 61 2.07 5.87 6.49
CA ASP A 61 2.62 7.22 6.61
C ASP A 61 4.02 7.35 5.98
N GLY A 62 4.27 6.52 4.98
CA GLY A 62 5.53 6.33 4.32
C GLY A 62 5.93 7.42 3.33
N GLY A 63 6.93 7.10 2.49
CA GLY A 63 7.46 8.04 1.50
C GLY A 63 6.48 8.40 0.39
N GLY A 64 5.37 7.65 0.28
CA GLY A 64 4.37 7.81 -0.76
C GLY A 64 4.89 7.48 -2.15
N LEU A 65 4.04 7.71 -3.15
CA LEU A 65 4.38 7.52 -4.55
C LEU A 65 5.00 8.79 -5.13
N SER A 66 6.21 8.68 -5.69
CA SER A 66 6.83 9.78 -6.43
C SER A 66 6.16 9.92 -7.80
N VAL A 67 5.35 10.98 -7.95
CA VAL A 67 4.64 11.31 -9.20
C VAL A 67 5.63 11.44 -10.36
N GLU A 68 6.77 12.09 -10.14
CA GLU A 68 7.83 12.25 -11.14
C GLU A 68 8.34 10.90 -11.66
N LYS A 69 8.67 9.97 -10.75
CA LYS A 69 9.13 8.61 -11.15
C LYS A 69 8.04 7.84 -11.91
N ILE A 70 6.78 8.03 -11.55
CA ILE A 70 5.65 7.40 -12.24
C ILE A 70 5.53 7.99 -13.66
N CYS A 71 5.56 9.30 -13.80
CA CYS A 71 5.50 9.99 -15.09
C CYS A 71 6.67 9.61 -15.99
N ASP A 72 7.90 9.61 -15.48
CA ASP A 72 9.09 9.21 -16.23
C ASP A 72 8.99 7.77 -16.75
N ARG A 73 8.45 6.87 -15.93
CA ARG A 73 8.22 5.49 -16.34
C ARG A 73 7.08 5.38 -17.36
N ALA A 74 6.04 6.19 -17.24
CA ALA A 74 4.95 6.25 -18.23
C ALA A 74 5.45 6.74 -19.60
N TYR A 75 6.25 7.81 -19.63
CA TYR A 75 6.89 8.32 -20.86
C TYR A 75 7.79 7.25 -21.50
N LYS A 76 8.65 6.58 -20.72
CA LYS A 76 9.51 5.51 -21.23
C LYS A 76 8.73 4.33 -21.82
N ASN A 77 7.53 4.08 -21.29
CA ASN A 77 6.66 3.01 -21.75
C ASN A 77 5.66 3.46 -22.84
N GLY A 78 5.70 4.72 -23.29
CA GLY A 78 4.82 5.26 -24.33
C GLY A 78 3.34 5.30 -23.93
N LEU A 79 3.05 5.36 -22.63
CA LEU A 79 1.67 5.42 -22.11
C LEU A 79 1.10 6.84 -22.11
N ILE A 80 1.98 7.85 -22.08
CA ILE A 80 1.70 9.29 -22.18
C ILE A 80 2.82 9.92 -23.01
#